data_AF-B8LE52-F1
#
_entry.id   AF-B8LE52-F1
#
_cell.length_a   1.000
_cell.length_b   1.000
_cell.length_c   1.000
_cell.angle_alpha   90.00
_cell.angle_beta   90.00
_cell.angle_gamma   90.00
#
_symmetry.space_group_name_H-M   'P 1'
#
loop_
_entity.id
_entity.type
_entity.pdbx_description
1 polymer ?
#
loop_
_entity_poly.entity_id
_entity_poly.type
_entity_poly.pdbx_seq_one_letter_code
_entity_poly.pdbx_strand_id
1 'polypeptide(L)'
;REQHLEKKIEQLTSEAKAKMAKKDKKGALFALKRKKLYEAEIDKIANIKMTLETQVMNLESAAQNAETFKAMNAGKDAMKNIREDTNIDRVDDLMDEIKEEMEMADEISNALAQPIDPLLTDEEDLLAELQELEAEGVEEQLMQPTKKGEEPMELPDVPSAALPTIKNATKEEEEELRQLEAELAGL
;
A
#
# COMPACT_ATOMS: atom_id res chain seq x y z
N ARG A 1 2.91 -25.93 -11.50
CA ARG A 1 2.01 -25.99 -12.69
C ARG A 1 2.03 -24.67 -13.46
N GLU A 2 1.75 -23.55 -12.80
CA GLU A 2 1.87 -22.18 -13.36
C GLU A 2 3.24 -21.91 -14.00
N GLN A 3 4.35 -22.12 -13.29
CA GLN A 3 5.72 -22.03 -13.86
C GLN A 3 5.95 -22.86 -15.13
N HIS A 4 5.26 -24.00 -15.27
CA HIS A 4 5.35 -24.81 -16.49
C HIS A 4 4.50 -24.23 -17.63
N LEU A 5 3.37 -23.59 -17.33
CA LEU A 5 2.57 -22.86 -18.30
C LEU A 5 3.30 -21.59 -18.78
N GLU A 6 3.95 -20.86 -17.88
CA GLU A 6 4.79 -19.69 -18.20
C GLU A 6 5.92 -20.07 -19.17
N LYS A 7 6.67 -21.15 -18.86
CA LYS A 7 7.69 -21.67 -19.78
C LYS A 7 7.11 -22.04 -21.15
N LYS A 8 5.88 -22.57 -21.21
CA LYS A 8 5.19 -22.88 -22.47
C LYS A 8 4.80 -21.62 -23.25
N ILE A 9 4.37 -20.58 -22.56
CA ILE A 9 4.07 -19.25 -23.12
C ILE A 9 5.33 -18.62 -23.72
N GLU A 10 6.46 -18.68 -23.02
CA GLU A 10 7.75 -18.18 -23.51
C GLU A 10 8.19 -18.94 -24.77
N GLN A 11 8.12 -20.27 -24.75
CA GLN A 11 8.44 -21.11 -25.91
C GLN A 11 7.57 -20.77 -27.12
N LEU A 12 6.25 -20.64 -26.94
CA LEU A 12 5.32 -20.26 -28.01
C LEU A 12 5.55 -18.84 -28.52
N THR A 13 5.99 -17.93 -27.65
CA THR A 13 6.35 -16.56 -28.02
C THR A 13 7.59 -16.56 -28.91
N SER A 14 8.62 -17.34 -28.55
CA SER A 14 9.82 -17.53 -29.36
C SER A 14 9.48 -18.19 -30.71
N GLU A 15 8.63 -19.23 -30.70
CA GLU A 15 8.17 -19.92 -31.90
C GLU A 15 7.42 -18.96 -32.85
N ALA A 16 6.51 -18.13 -32.32
CA ALA A 16 5.77 -17.14 -33.10
C ALA A 16 6.71 -16.12 -33.76
N LYS A 17 7.71 -15.61 -33.02
CA LYS A 17 8.74 -14.69 -33.54
C LYS A 17 9.56 -15.35 -34.66
N ALA A 18 10.00 -16.59 -34.46
CA ALA A 18 10.76 -17.34 -35.46
C ALA A 18 9.95 -17.60 -36.74
N LYS A 19 8.65 -17.92 -36.62
CA LYS A 19 7.76 -18.13 -37.78
C LYS A 19 7.47 -16.82 -38.53
N MET A 20 7.32 -15.70 -37.82
CA MET A 20 7.20 -14.38 -38.44
C MET A 20 8.46 -13.98 -39.22
N ALA A 21 9.65 -14.25 -38.68
CA ALA A 21 10.91 -14.00 -39.39
C ALA A 21 11.02 -14.79 -40.71
N LYS A 22 10.42 -15.98 -40.76
CA LYS A 22 10.32 -16.83 -41.97
C LYS A 22 9.14 -16.45 -42.89
N LYS A 23 8.45 -15.34 -42.63
CA LYS A 23 7.24 -14.88 -43.33
C LYS A 23 6.05 -15.85 -43.27
N ASP A 24 6.06 -16.83 -42.36
CA ASP A 24 4.92 -17.73 -42.11
C ASP A 24 3.93 -17.11 -41.13
N LYS A 25 3.05 -16.26 -41.66
CA LYS A 25 2.01 -15.60 -40.86
C LYS A 25 1.00 -16.59 -40.26
N LYS A 26 0.65 -17.67 -40.97
CA LYS A 26 -0.36 -18.64 -40.49
C LYS A 26 0.17 -19.44 -39.31
N GLY A 27 1.41 -19.91 -39.38
CA GLY A 27 2.05 -20.64 -38.30
C GLY A 27 2.30 -19.77 -37.06
N ALA A 28 2.66 -18.50 -37.25
CA ALA A 28 2.81 -17.55 -36.14
C ALA A 28 1.46 -17.29 -35.44
N LEU A 29 0.39 -17.12 -36.20
CA LEU A 29 -0.96 -16.90 -35.67
C LEU A 29 -1.47 -18.12 -34.89
N PHE A 30 -1.13 -19.34 -35.33
CA PHE A 30 -1.42 -20.56 -34.59
C PHE A 30 -0.67 -20.65 -33.25
N ALA A 31 0.62 -20.30 -33.23
CA ALA A 31 1.42 -20.25 -31.99
C ALA A 31 0.85 -19.22 -31.00
N LEU A 32 0.45 -18.04 -31.47
CA LEU A 32 -0.19 -17.01 -30.64
C LEU A 32 -1.56 -17.44 -30.09
N LYS A 33 -2.35 -18.18 -30.87
CA LYS A 33 -3.62 -18.76 -30.35
C LYS A 33 -3.36 -19.74 -29.21
N ARG A 34 -2.35 -20.61 -29.32
CA ARG A 34 -1.95 -21.51 -28.23
C ARG A 34 -1.44 -20.74 -27.01
N LYS A 35 -0.68 -19.66 -27.21
CA LYS A 35 -0.21 -18.77 -26.14
C LYS A 35 -1.39 -18.24 -25.32
N LYS A 36 -2.40 -17.68 -25.99
CA LYS A 36 -3.62 -17.15 -25.34
C LYS A 36 -4.38 -18.18 -24.51
N LEU A 37 -4.41 -19.44 -24.95
CA LEU A 37 -5.06 -20.51 -24.17
C LEU A 37 -4.35 -20.77 -22.84
N TYR A 38 -3.01 -20.75 -22.83
CA TYR A 38 -2.24 -20.92 -21.61
C TYR A 38 -2.28 -19.68 -20.71
N GLU A 39 -2.32 -18.47 -21.28
CA GLU A 39 -2.55 -17.23 -20.51
C GLU A 39 -3.89 -17.30 -19.76
N ALA A 40 -4.97 -17.69 -20.45
CA ALA A 40 -6.28 -17.87 -19.80
C ALA A 40 -6.27 -18.97 -18.72
N GLU A 41 -5.46 -20.03 -18.85
CA GLU A 41 -5.31 -21.04 -17.80
C GLU A 41 -4.56 -20.48 -16.58
N ILE A 42 -3.55 -19.62 -16.78
CA ILE A 42 -2.86 -18.92 -15.68
C ILE A 42 -3.83 -17.99 -14.95
N ASP A 43 -4.61 -17.19 -15.66
CA ASP A 43 -5.60 -16.29 -15.04
C ASP A 43 -6.61 -17.08 -14.19
N LYS A 44 -7.06 -18.24 -14.69
CA LYS A 44 -7.92 -19.14 -13.93
C LYS A 44 -7.24 -19.66 -12.65
N ILE A 45 -5.96 -20.02 -12.73
CA ILE A 45 -5.19 -20.47 -11.56
C ILE A 45 -5.05 -19.33 -10.55
N ALA A 46 -4.77 -18.11 -10.99
CA ALA A 46 -4.67 -16.94 -10.11
C ALA A 46 -5.99 -16.68 -9.34
N ASN A 47 -7.13 -16.74 -10.05
CA ASN A 47 -8.44 -16.61 -9.41
C ASN A 47 -8.72 -17.72 -8.37
N ILE A 48 -8.32 -18.95 -8.68
CA ILE A 48 -8.44 -20.08 -7.75
C ILE A 48 -7.56 -19.86 -6.51
N LYS A 49 -6.33 -19.37 -6.67
CA LYS A 49 -5.45 -19.05 -5.52
C LYS A 49 -6.07 -18.01 -4.61
N MET A 50 -6.58 -16.91 -5.15
CA MET A 50 -7.23 -15.86 -4.36
C MET A 50 -8.46 -16.39 -3.61
N THR A 51 -9.22 -17.28 -4.25
CA THR A 51 -10.34 -17.97 -3.59
C THR A 51 -9.86 -18.87 -2.45
N LEU A 52 -8.77 -19.62 -2.64
CA LEU A 52 -8.19 -20.47 -1.61
C LEU A 52 -7.63 -19.65 -0.43
N GLU A 53 -6.95 -18.54 -0.70
CA GLU A 53 -6.46 -17.62 0.34
C GLU A 53 -7.61 -17.09 1.19
N THR A 54 -8.72 -16.70 0.56
CA THR A 54 -9.94 -16.29 1.27
C THR A 54 -10.51 -17.43 2.11
N GLN A 55 -10.51 -18.66 1.60
CA GLN A 55 -10.96 -19.83 2.36
C GLN A 55 -10.06 -20.14 3.56
N VAL A 56 -8.74 -19.94 3.44
CA VAL A 56 -7.80 -20.10 4.55
C VAL A 56 -8.09 -19.09 5.65
N MET A 57 -8.24 -17.80 5.31
CA MET A 57 -8.59 -16.76 6.28
C MET A 57 -9.92 -17.06 6.99
N ASN A 58 -10.93 -17.53 6.25
CA ASN A 58 -12.21 -17.93 6.82
C ASN A 58 -12.09 -19.13 7.76
N LEU A 59 -11.25 -20.12 7.43
CA LEU A 59 -10.98 -21.28 8.28
C LEU A 59 -10.23 -20.88 9.56
N GLU A 60 -9.26 -19.98 9.47
CA GLU A 60 -8.54 -19.44 10.62
C GLU A 60 -9.50 -18.70 11.57
N SER A 61 -10.35 -17.83 11.03
CA SER A 61 -11.39 -17.15 11.80
C SER A 61 -12.37 -18.15 12.45
N ALA A 62 -12.81 -19.17 11.70
CA ALA A 62 -13.68 -20.21 12.22
C ALA A 62 -13.01 -21.02 13.34
N ALA A 63 -11.72 -21.31 13.22
CA ALA A 63 -10.94 -22.00 14.25
C ALA A 63 -10.83 -21.16 15.53
N GLN A 64 -10.54 -19.87 15.41
CA GLN A 64 -10.49 -18.96 16.55
C GLN A 64 -11.86 -18.81 17.22
N ASN A 65 -12.94 -18.70 16.45
CA ASN A 65 -14.30 -18.69 16.99
C ASN A 65 -14.63 -19.99 17.74
N ALA A 66 -14.20 -21.14 17.22
CA ALA A 66 -14.39 -22.42 17.89
C ALA A 66 -13.60 -22.50 19.21
N GLU A 67 -12.40 -21.92 19.27
CA GLU A 67 -11.62 -21.82 20.51
C GLU A 67 -12.28 -20.90 21.54
N THR A 68 -12.73 -19.70 21.13
CA THR A 68 -13.52 -18.80 21.98
C THR A 68 -14.76 -19.50 22.54
N PHE A 69 -15.47 -20.26 21.70
CA PHE A 69 -16.64 -21.01 22.13
C PHE A 69 -16.30 -22.13 23.13
N LYS A 70 -15.15 -22.80 22.98
CA LYS A 70 -14.67 -23.77 23.98
C LYS A 70 -14.35 -23.08 25.31
N ALA A 71 -13.66 -21.95 25.28
CA ALA A 71 -13.35 -21.16 26.48
C ALA A 71 -14.64 -20.69 27.17
N MET A 72 -15.63 -20.24 26.40
CA MET A 72 -16.94 -19.84 26.92
C MET A 72 -17.68 -21.01 27.59
N ASN A 73 -17.63 -22.22 27.02
CA ASN A 73 -18.21 -23.41 27.66
C ASN A 73 -17.49 -23.80 28.95
N ALA A 74 -16.14 -23.75 28.96
CA ALA A 74 -15.37 -23.99 30.17
C ALA A 74 -15.71 -22.97 31.27
N GLY A 75 -15.86 -21.69 30.90
CA GLY A 75 -16.35 -20.64 31.81
C GLY A 75 -17.76 -20.92 32.33
N LYS A 76 -18.69 -21.33 31.45
CA LYS A 76 -20.06 -21.71 31.84
C LYS A 76 -20.06 -22.86 32.85
N ASP A 77 -19.26 -23.90 32.63
CA ASP A 77 -19.18 -25.06 33.51
C ASP A 77 -18.52 -24.69 34.86
N ALA A 78 -17.48 -23.85 34.85
CA ALA A 78 -16.88 -23.30 36.06
C ALA A 78 -17.87 -22.46 36.88
N MET A 79 -18.62 -21.58 36.21
CA MET A 79 -19.69 -20.80 36.84
C MET A 79 -20.75 -21.73 37.43
N LYS A 80 -21.19 -22.77 36.71
CA LYS A 80 -22.15 -23.75 37.22
C LYS A 80 -21.65 -24.44 38.50
N ASN A 81 -20.39 -24.83 38.55
CA ASN A 81 -19.80 -25.44 39.75
C ASN A 81 -19.75 -24.47 40.92
N ILE A 82 -19.36 -23.21 40.70
CA ILE A 82 -19.40 -22.15 41.73
C ILE A 82 -20.83 -21.99 42.26
N ARG A 83 -21.83 -22.00 41.36
CA ARG A 83 -23.25 -21.91 41.73
C ARG A 83 -23.71 -23.09 42.60
N GLU A 84 -23.31 -24.30 42.25
CA GLU A 84 -23.63 -25.51 43.01
C GLU A 84 -22.95 -25.52 44.40
N ASP A 85 -21.69 -25.07 44.50
CA ASP A 85 -20.95 -24.99 45.76
C ASP A 85 -21.41 -23.84 46.69
N THR A 86 -21.98 -22.75 46.13
CA THR A 86 -22.33 -21.53 46.90
C THR A 86 -23.72 -21.57 47.57
N ASN A 87 -24.44 -22.69 47.46
CA ASN A 87 -25.85 -22.84 47.88
C ASN A 87 -26.77 -22.03 46.94
N ILE A 88 -27.60 -22.75 46.18
CA ILE A 88 -28.41 -22.24 45.05
C ILE A 88 -29.27 -21.02 45.39
N ASP A 89 -29.75 -20.92 46.64
CA ASP A 89 -30.61 -19.81 47.06
C ASP A 89 -29.90 -18.45 47.13
N ARG A 90 -28.56 -18.41 47.26
CA ARG A 90 -27.79 -17.14 47.26
C ARG A 90 -27.30 -16.72 45.89
N VAL A 91 -27.38 -17.62 44.92
CA VAL A 91 -26.78 -17.42 43.60
C VAL A 91 -27.69 -16.63 42.68
N ASP A 92 -29.01 -16.86 42.74
CA ASP A 92 -29.95 -16.05 41.98
C ASP A 92 -29.91 -14.60 42.47
N ASP A 93 -29.88 -14.38 43.80
CA ASP A 93 -29.66 -13.07 44.41
C ASP A 93 -28.33 -12.43 43.96
N LEU A 94 -27.22 -13.19 44.00
CA LEU A 94 -25.90 -12.69 43.56
C LEU A 94 -25.84 -12.40 42.06
N MET A 95 -26.55 -13.16 41.22
CA MET A 95 -26.58 -12.92 39.77
C MET A 95 -27.44 -11.72 39.40
N ASP A 96 -28.51 -11.47 40.16
CA ASP A 96 -29.29 -10.24 40.06
C ASP A 96 -28.45 -9.04 40.54
N GLU A 97 -27.71 -9.16 41.66
CA GLU A 97 -26.75 -8.14 42.12
C GLU A 97 -25.63 -7.88 41.10
N ILE A 98 -25.02 -8.92 40.51
CA ILE A 98 -23.98 -8.77 39.47
C ILE A 98 -24.53 -8.07 38.23
N LYS A 99 -25.78 -8.35 37.86
CA LYS A 99 -26.41 -7.76 36.68
C LYS A 99 -26.77 -6.30 36.92
N GLU A 100 -27.30 -5.96 38.10
CA GLU A 100 -27.46 -4.57 38.52
C GLU A 100 -26.11 -3.84 38.53
N GLU A 101 -25.04 -4.48 38.99
CA GLU A 101 -23.73 -3.82 39.07
C GLU A 101 -23.02 -3.69 37.72
N MET A 102 -23.26 -4.61 36.77
CA MET A 102 -22.84 -4.44 35.38
C MET A 102 -23.61 -3.30 34.69
N GLU A 103 -24.91 -3.19 34.91
CA GLU A 103 -25.72 -2.08 34.39
C GLU A 103 -25.28 -0.73 35.00
N MET A 104 -24.97 -0.71 36.30
CA MET A 104 -24.45 0.48 36.98
C MET A 104 -23.04 0.85 36.49
N ALA A 105 -22.17 -0.12 36.25
CA ALA A 105 -20.85 0.12 35.66
C ALA A 105 -20.95 0.69 34.23
N ASP A 106 -21.89 0.21 33.42
CA ASP A 106 -22.17 0.76 32.09
C ASP A 106 -22.77 2.18 32.18
N GLU A 107 -23.65 2.46 33.14
CA GLU A 107 -24.13 3.82 33.41
C GLU A 107 -23.01 4.76 33.87
N ILE A 108 -22.11 4.31 34.75
CA ILE A 108 -20.94 5.08 35.19
C ILE A 108 -19.99 5.33 34.03
N SER A 109 -19.72 4.31 33.21
CA SER A 109 -18.87 4.45 32.03
C SER A 109 -19.49 5.42 31.01
N ASN A 110 -20.80 5.37 30.81
CA ASN A 110 -21.51 6.33 29.96
C ASN A 110 -21.52 7.75 30.55
N ALA A 111 -21.63 7.90 31.87
CA ALA A 111 -21.57 9.19 32.56
C ALA A 111 -20.15 9.78 32.58
N LEU A 112 -19.10 8.94 32.62
CA LEU A 112 -17.70 9.35 32.48
C LEU A 112 -17.33 9.66 31.02
N ALA A 113 -17.95 8.96 30.07
CA ALA A 113 -17.79 9.22 28.65
C ALA A 113 -18.57 10.46 28.18
N GLN A 114 -19.51 10.97 28.98
CA GLN A 114 -20.03 12.31 28.77
C GLN A 114 -18.88 13.31 29.00
N PRO A 115 -18.50 14.11 28.00
CA PRO A 115 -17.38 15.03 28.13
C PRO A 115 -17.63 15.98 29.30
N ILE A 116 -16.78 15.89 30.33
CA ILE A 116 -16.66 16.93 31.34
C ILE A 116 -15.94 18.09 30.65
N ASP A 117 -16.74 19.00 30.11
CA ASP A 117 -16.34 20.25 29.45
C ASP A 117 -15.84 20.12 27.99
N PRO A 118 -16.60 20.63 26.98
CA PRO A 118 -16.17 20.68 25.58
C PRO A 118 -14.98 21.62 25.29
N LEU A 119 -14.39 22.29 26.30
CA LEU A 119 -13.49 23.43 26.08
C LEU A 119 -12.01 23.19 26.47
N LEU A 120 -11.56 21.96 26.74
CA LEU A 120 -10.20 21.70 27.26
C LEU A 120 -9.25 20.94 26.32
N THR A 121 -9.51 20.91 25.02
CA THR A 121 -8.47 20.54 24.05
C THR A 121 -8.71 21.29 22.75
N ASP A 122 -8.05 22.44 22.60
CA ASP A 122 -8.11 23.24 21.39
C ASP A 122 -7.38 22.47 20.28
N GLU A 123 -8.07 22.15 19.17
CA GLU A 123 -7.46 21.48 18.01
C GLU A 123 -6.25 22.27 17.47
N GLU A 124 -6.20 23.59 17.70
CA GLU A 124 -5.09 24.44 17.28
C GLU A 124 -3.77 24.12 18.02
N ASP A 125 -3.80 23.80 19.32
CA ASP A 125 -2.60 23.43 20.09
C ASP A 125 -2.06 22.05 19.64
N LEU A 126 -2.97 21.10 19.37
CA LEU A 126 -2.64 19.76 18.86
C LEU A 126 -2.04 19.81 17.44
N LEU A 127 -2.54 20.72 16.59
CA LEU A 127 -2.00 20.93 15.24
C LEU A 127 -0.60 21.53 15.29
N ALA A 128 -0.33 22.45 16.22
CA ALA A 128 0.99 23.04 16.41
C ALA A 128 2.03 21.97 16.84
N GLU A 129 1.67 21.11 17.79
CA GLU A 129 2.54 20.03 18.28
C GLU A 129 2.82 18.97 17.20
N LEU A 130 1.83 18.63 16.37
CA LEU A 130 2.01 17.74 15.22
C LEU A 130 3.01 18.32 14.21
N GLN A 131 2.92 19.63 13.96
CA GLN A 131 3.76 20.31 12.99
C GLN A 131 5.22 20.41 13.45
N GLU A 132 5.46 20.53 14.76
CA GLU A 132 6.78 20.49 15.37
C GLU A 132 7.44 19.10 15.24
N LEU A 133 6.70 18.02 15.51
CA LEU A 133 7.17 16.64 15.34
C LEU A 133 7.52 16.28 13.89
N GLU A 134 6.77 16.79 12.91
CA GLU A 134 7.10 16.59 11.49
C GLU A 134 8.40 17.30 11.08
N ALA A 135 8.66 18.49 11.63
CA ALA A 135 9.89 19.24 11.35
C ALA A 135 11.14 18.55 11.91
N GLU A 136 11.07 18.03 13.14
CA GLU A 136 12.16 17.29 13.78
C GLU A 136 12.54 16.01 13.00
N GLY A 137 11.55 15.25 12.51
CA GLY A 137 11.78 14.02 11.74
C GLY A 137 12.41 14.25 10.35
N VAL A 138 12.16 15.42 9.75
CA VAL A 138 12.78 15.82 8.47
C VAL A 138 14.22 16.27 8.69
N GLU A 139 14.51 17.04 9.74
CA GLU A 139 15.86 17.47 10.08
C GLU A 139 16.78 16.28 10.40
N GLU A 140 16.26 15.26 11.09
CA GLU A 140 16.99 14.02 11.39
C GLU A 140 17.27 13.16 10.13
N GLN A 141 16.42 13.22 9.11
CA GLN A 141 16.69 12.61 7.80
C GLN A 141 17.72 13.38 6.98
N LEU A 142 17.76 14.72 7.07
CA LEU A 142 18.72 15.56 6.36
C LEU A 142 20.11 15.57 7.02
N MET A 143 20.21 15.37 8.34
CA MET A 143 21.49 15.27 9.06
C MET A 143 22.20 13.93 8.91
N GLN A 144 21.61 12.93 8.24
CA GLN A 144 22.33 11.70 7.89
C GLN A 144 23.41 12.02 6.85
N PRO A 145 24.71 11.90 7.17
CA PRO A 145 25.76 12.15 6.19
C PRO A 145 25.70 11.05 5.12
N THR A 146 25.35 11.44 3.89
CA THR A 146 25.51 10.57 2.73
C THR A 146 27.00 10.28 2.55
N LYS A 147 27.45 9.14 3.08
CA LYS A 147 28.78 8.59 2.77
C LYS A 147 28.80 8.16 1.30
N LYS A 148 29.06 9.09 0.39
CA LYS A 148 29.42 8.77 -1.00
C LYS A 148 30.32 9.85 -1.60
N GLY A 149 31.63 9.58 -1.53
CA GLY A 149 32.61 9.94 -2.56
C GLY A 149 32.93 11.41 -2.74
N GLU A 150 34.08 11.81 -2.21
CA GLU A 150 34.91 12.86 -2.79
C GLU A 150 35.25 12.48 -4.24
N GLU A 151 34.49 12.95 -5.23
CA GLU A 151 34.95 13.03 -6.62
C GLU A 151 34.73 14.45 -7.15
N PRO A 152 35.74 15.07 -7.80
CA PRO A 152 35.54 16.34 -8.49
C PRO A 152 34.44 16.15 -9.53
N MET A 153 33.35 16.89 -9.39
CA MET A 153 32.24 16.85 -10.35
C MET A 153 32.73 17.47 -11.66
N GLU A 154 33.15 16.65 -12.62
CA GLU A 154 33.37 17.10 -14.00
C GLU A 154 32.01 17.47 -14.60
N LEU A 155 31.72 18.76 -14.63
CA LEU A 155 30.56 19.31 -15.30
C LEU A 155 30.66 18.99 -16.80
N PRO A 156 29.57 18.53 -17.44
CA PRO A 156 29.57 18.26 -18.87
C PRO A 156 29.79 19.56 -19.64
N ASP A 157 30.69 19.51 -20.62
CA ASP A 157 31.07 20.65 -21.44
C ASP A 157 29.85 21.20 -22.21
N VAL A 158 29.69 22.52 -22.21
CA VAL A 158 28.54 23.18 -22.83
C VAL A 158 28.54 22.93 -24.34
N PRO A 159 27.39 22.63 -24.96
CA PRO A 159 27.35 22.35 -26.39
C PRO A 159 27.70 23.61 -27.19
N SER A 160 28.91 23.64 -27.77
CA SER A 160 29.40 24.73 -28.62
C SER A 160 28.88 24.67 -30.06
N ALA A 161 27.71 24.06 -30.29
CA ALA A 161 27.13 23.95 -31.62
C ALA A 161 26.53 25.30 -32.04
N ALA A 162 27.05 25.88 -33.12
CA ALA A 162 26.49 27.10 -33.70
C ALA A 162 25.03 26.88 -34.09
N LEU A 163 24.16 27.78 -33.63
CA LEU A 163 22.73 27.76 -33.92
C LEU A 163 22.49 27.85 -35.44
N PRO A 164 21.46 27.16 -35.98
CA PRO A 164 21.19 27.15 -37.40
C PRO A 164 20.84 28.56 -37.91
N THR A 165 21.56 29.00 -38.95
CA THR A 165 21.37 30.32 -39.56
C THR A 165 20.11 30.35 -40.43
N ILE A 166 19.28 31.38 -40.25
CA ILE A 166 18.04 31.60 -41.03
C ILE A 166 18.44 32.15 -42.41
N LYS A 167 18.14 31.41 -43.49
CA LYS A 167 18.66 31.68 -44.85
C LYS A 167 18.06 32.91 -45.57
N ASN A 168 17.12 33.61 -44.97
CA ASN A 168 16.43 34.77 -45.57
C ASN A 168 16.37 35.97 -44.61
N ALA A 169 17.34 36.13 -43.71
CA ALA A 169 17.45 37.35 -42.94
C ALA A 169 17.79 38.52 -43.88
N THR A 170 17.00 39.58 -43.82
CA THR A 170 17.35 40.86 -44.46
C THR A 170 18.54 41.47 -43.72
N LYS A 171 19.32 42.34 -44.40
CA LYS A 171 20.53 42.95 -43.79
C LYS A 171 20.23 43.72 -42.51
N GLU A 172 19.01 44.25 -42.36
CA GLU A 172 18.56 44.96 -41.17
C GLU A 172 18.37 43.99 -39.98
N GLU A 173 17.77 42.82 -40.21
CA GLU A 173 17.55 41.80 -39.16
C GLU A 173 18.87 41.20 -38.64
N GLU A 174 19.90 41.04 -39.49
CA GLU A 174 21.24 40.61 -39.07
C GLU A 174 21.99 41.65 -38.22
N GLU A 175 21.64 42.93 -38.35
CA GLU A 175 22.26 44.01 -37.58
C GLU A 175 21.58 44.18 -36.22
N GLU A 176 20.25 44.02 -36.17
CA GLU A 176 19.47 43.98 -34.93
C GLU A 176 19.86 42.78 -34.04
N LEU A 177 20.02 41.59 -34.62
CA LEU A 177 20.48 40.40 -33.88
C LEU A 177 21.86 40.61 -33.26
N ARG A 178 22.79 41.24 -34.00
CA ARG A 178 24.14 41.53 -33.50
C ARG A 178 24.14 42.57 -32.38
N GLN A 179 23.24 43.55 -32.41
CA GLN A 179 23.09 44.50 -31.30
C GLN A 179 22.53 43.81 -30.05
N LEU A 180 21.55 42.93 -30.21
CA LEU A 180 20.89 42.23 -29.11
C LEU A 180 21.83 41.20 -28.44
N GLU A 181 22.66 40.51 -29.24
CA GLU A 181 23.73 39.65 -28.73
C GLU A 181 24.81 40.43 -27.96
N ALA A 182 25.18 41.62 -28.44
CA ALA A 182 26.15 42.48 -27.76
C ALA A 182 25.60 43.03 -26.43
N GLU A 183 24.29 43.29 -26.34
CA GLU A 183 23.64 43.75 -25.11
C GLU A 183 23.51 42.63 -24.07
N LEU A 184 23.21 41.40 -24.49
CA LEU A 184 23.16 40.22 -23.62
C LEU A 184 24.53 39.78 -23.10
N ALA A 185 25.60 39.99 -23.88
CA ALA A 185 26.97 39.65 -23.47
C ALA A 185 27.63 40.73 -22.57
N GLY A 186 26.96 41.86 -22.36
CA GLY A 186 27.46 43.01 -21.59
C GLY A 186 26.85 43.19 -20.19
N LEU A 187 25.93 42.34 -19.76
CA LEU A 187 25.31 42.29 -18.42
C LEU A 187 25.84 41.10 -17.61
#